data_AF-A0A6M2D650-F1
#
_entry.id   AF-A0A6M2D650-F1
#
_cell.length_a   1.000
_cell.length_b   1.000
_cell.length_c   1.000
_cell.angle_alpha   90.00
_cell.angle_beta   90.00
_cell.angle_gamma   90.00
#
_symmetry.space_group_name_H-M   'P 1'
#
loop_
_entity.id
_entity.type
_entity.pdbx_description
1 polymer ?
#
loop_
_entity_poly.entity_id
_entity_poly.type
_entity_poly.pdbx_seq_one_letter_code
_entity_poly.pdbx_strand_id
1 'polypeptide(L)'
;MLDAVIPYLRVLKRHVCLAPGPFGVHLLFYLLYRLYADLKSTTVGALLTEEITRLVINIAMLGPLYCRNLLNFLKCIETRFPESSLSQVVLMEAVDMVTERNWEGCVQDSAVESCLLVFTAAVQKPGNLCQPKQLFHFIERLVANQGLAAHRRWLLGNRLIDLCCSVVLHQTNHAVRSDLCTVLSYLMDSSEDVDVKSRVKLLYTSLSVLSELKARELLLCCSHDPALDSEKDCNVLSDFPVPSPVACSTAELLRLERLHPSGSDLQPCDEVPSREAQGGQSSCLDELRKYQAFLESEFDHVVSIPCRLVLESSEPRFDCLMGLQLNLSPPEGWGTAQGLEASLFWKSDSGVTTSLSLSPQTSAPCSIAIRAEFTSLDSCSHVCWLEPLQVRFEDLLLPLPNLESVSVEADLSSDTYRARIWHSLWERLSSSPEAHMSTLRLGPSPPSQQLWLQLCEGLAPFVVHWQSRGLLAGFVAPKKIHILLTLESRGPHLVASLLVEDLSLLPRVQAFLQSLCILS
;
A
#
# COMPACT_ATOMS: atom_id res chain seq x y z
N MET A 1 -61.72 9.63 -11.85
CA MET A 1 -60.50 10.47 -11.72
C MET A 1 -59.25 9.65 -12.05
N LEU A 2 -59.07 8.45 -11.45
CA LEU A 2 -57.92 7.57 -11.74
C LEU A 2 -57.81 7.20 -13.24
N ASP A 3 -58.93 6.86 -13.88
CA ASP A 3 -58.98 6.54 -15.32
C ASP A 3 -58.53 7.69 -16.23
N ALA A 4 -58.64 8.93 -15.76
CA ALA A 4 -58.18 10.10 -16.49
C ALA A 4 -56.67 10.36 -16.29
N VAL A 5 -56.08 9.95 -15.16
CA VAL A 5 -54.67 10.21 -14.79
C VAL A 5 -53.73 9.11 -15.28
N ILE A 6 -54.18 7.85 -15.28
CA ILE A 6 -53.39 6.68 -15.70
C ILE A 6 -52.80 6.83 -17.12
N PRO A 7 -53.54 7.31 -18.14
CA PRO A 7 -52.99 7.53 -19.48
C PRO A 7 -51.80 8.49 -19.48
N TYR A 8 -51.85 9.57 -18.69
CA TYR A 8 -50.76 10.54 -18.59
C TYR A 8 -49.54 9.98 -17.88
N LEU A 9 -49.73 9.16 -16.83
CA LEU A 9 -48.62 8.43 -16.18
C LEU A 9 -47.92 7.47 -17.16
N ARG A 10 -48.69 6.78 -18.02
CA ARG A 10 -48.14 5.89 -19.05
C ARG A 10 -47.37 6.67 -20.12
N VAL A 11 -47.85 7.85 -20.53
CA VAL A 11 -47.15 8.74 -21.46
C VAL A 11 -45.87 9.32 -20.84
N LEU A 12 -45.91 9.72 -19.56
CA LEU A 12 -44.76 10.22 -18.83
C LEU A 12 -43.70 9.13 -18.67
N LYS A 13 -44.10 7.90 -18.29
CA LYS A 13 -43.22 6.72 -18.29
C LYS A 13 -42.54 6.56 -19.64
N ARG A 14 -43.30 6.59 -20.74
CA ARG A 14 -42.75 6.44 -22.10
C ARG A 14 -41.72 7.53 -22.43
N HIS A 15 -41.98 8.78 -22.06
CA HIS A 15 -41.03 9.89 -22.25
C HIS A 15 -39.75 9.68 -21.43
N VAL A 16 -39.90 9.32 -20.16
CA VAL A 16 -38.78 9.07 -19.25
C VAL A 16 -37.91 7.91 -19.74
N CYS A 17 -38.52 6.86 -20.31
CA CYS A 17 -37.78 5.74 -20.92
C CYS A 17 -37.04 6.13 -22.22
N LEU A 18 -37.55 7.10 -23.00
CA LEU A 18 -36.97 7.51 -24.28
C LEU A 18 -35.89 8.59 -24.15
N ALA A 19 -35.94 9.40 -23.09
CA ALA A 19 -34.99 10.47 -22.80
C ALA A 19 -34.53 10.38 -21.32
N PRO A 20 -33.61 9.45 -21.00
CA PRO A 20 -33.14 9.25 -19.64
C PRO A 20 -32.44 10.50 -19.11
N GLY A 21 -32.98 11.09 -18.05
CA GLY A 21 -32.37 12.22 -17.35
C GLY A 21 -32.80 12.25 -15.88
N PRO A 22 -31.93 12.69 -14.96
CA PRO A 22 -32.21 12.65 -13.52
C PRO A 22 -33.51 13.40 -13.19
N PHE A 23 -33.72 14.58 -13.78
CA PHE A 23 -34.93 15.37 -13.58
C PHE A 23 -36.23 14.62 -13.94
N GLY A 24 -36.28 13.97 -15.10
CA GLY A 24 -37.48 13.27 -15.56
C GLY A 24 -37.84 12.06 -14.70
N VAL A 25 -36.81 11.32 -14.25
CA VAL A 25 -36.99 10.16 -13.35
C VAL A 25 -37.47 10.62 -11.97
N HIS A 26 -36.86 11.66 -11.41
CA HIS A 26 -37.27 12.21 -10.12
C HIS A 26 -38.70 12.76 -10.18
N LEU A 27 -39.05 13.47 -11.24
CA LEU A 27 -40.40 14.00 -11.43
C LEU A 27 -41.44 12.87 -11.49
N LEU A 28 -41.14 11.77 -12.19
CA LEU A 28 -42.03 10.61 -12.24
C LEU A 28 -42.27 10.02 -10.84
N PHE A 29 -41.21 9.71 -10.08
CA PHE A 29 -41.35 9.14 -8.74
C PHE A 29 -41.97 10.11 -7.74
N TYR A 30 -41.70 11.41 -7.88
CA TYR A 30 -42.35 12.46 -7.09
C TYR A 30 -43.86 12.51 -7.33
N LEU A 31 -44.29 12.45 -8.59
CA LEU A 31 -45.71 12.44 -8.95
C LEU A 31 -46.39 11.17 -8.44
N LEU A 32 -45.76 10.00 -8.58
CA LEU A 32 -46.26 8.75 -8.04
C LEU A 32 -46.40 8.80 -6.51
N TYR A 33 -45.43 9.40 -5.82
CA TYR A 33 -45.48 9.61 -4.37
C TYR A 33 -46.64 10.52 -3.95
N ARG A 34 -46.83 11.65 -4.64
CA ARG A 34 -47.94 12.57 -4.37
C ARG A 34 -49.29 11.89 -4.61
N LEU A 35 -49.45 11.23 -5.76
CA LEU A 35 -50.65 10.49 -6.10
C LEU A 35 -50.98 9.41 -5.07
N TYR A 36 -49.96 8.66 -4.62
CA TYR A 36 -50.14 7.67 -3.57
C TYR A 36 -50.55 8.29 -2.24
N ALA A 37 -49.87 9.37 -1.83
CA ALA A 37 -50.15 10.07 -0.58
C ALA A 37 -51.60 10.60 -0.52
N ASP A 38 -52.12 11.12 -1.62
CA ASP A 38 -53.44 11.75 -1.68
C ASP A 38 -54.59 10.73 -1.79
N LEU A 39 -54.33 9.54 -2.36
CA LEU A 39 -55.40 8.59 -2.73
C LEU A 39 -55.39 7.27 -1.95
N LYS A 40 -54.35 6.98 -1.16
CA LYS A 40 -54.21 5.69 -0.45
C LYS A 40 -55.39 5.32 0.47
N SER A 41 -56.07 6.31 1.06
CA SER A 41 -57.18 6.10 2.01
C SER A 41 -58.54 6.00 1.34
N THR A 42 -58.58 6.04 0.01
CA THR A 42 -59.82 5.95 -0.77
C THR A 42 -60.08 4.51 -1.22
N THR A 43 -61.32 4.22 -1.63
CA THR A 43 -61.70 2.93 -2.23
C THR A 43 -60.90 2.56 -3.49
N VAL A 44 -60.18 3.53 -4.07
CA VAL A 44 -59.36 3.37 -5.28
C VAL A 44 -57.88 3.08 -4.96
N GLY A 45 -57.48 3.09 -3.67
CA GLY A 45 -56.10 2.88 -3.25
C GLY A 45 -55.51 1.52 -3.66
N ALA A 46 -56.33 0.47 -3.73
CA ALA A 46 -55.90 -0.87 -4.17
C ALA A 46 -55.52 -0.89 -5.66
N LEU A 47 -56.36 -0.30 -6.52
CA LEU A 47 -56.09 -0.16 -7.97
C LEU A 47 -54.87 0.71 -8.23
N LEU A 48 -54.67 1.76 -7.44
CA LEU A 48 -53.49 2.62 -7.53
C LEU A 48 -52.20 1.87 -7.15
N THR A 49 -52.25 1.03 -6.13
CA THR A 49 -51.14 0.18 -5.71
C THR A 49 -50.73 -0.76 -6.85
N GLU A 50 -51.70 -1.44 -7.48
CA GLU A 50 -51.45 -2.33 -8.62
C GLU A 50 -50.83 -1.60 -9.83
N GLU A 51 -51.36 -0.41 -10.19
CA GLU A 51 -50.80 0.38 -11.29
C GLU A 51 -49.41 0.93 -10.98
N ILE A 52 -49.14 1.38 -9.74
CA ILE A 52 -47.80 1.83 -9.33
C ILE A 52 -46.82 0.67 -9.44
N THR A 53 -47.16 -0.49 -8.88
CA THR A 53 -46.34 -1.71 -8.99
C THR A 53 -46.02 -2.03 -10.45
N ARG A 54 -47.03 -2.09 -11.32
CA ARG A 54 -46.85 -2.37 -12.75
C ARG A 54 -46.00 -1.32 -13.48
N LEU A 55 -46.17 -0.04 -13.16
CA LEU A 55 -45.44 1.05 -13.81
C LEU A 55 -43.96 1.01 -13.45
N VAL A 56 -43.67 0.79 -12.17
CA VAL A 56 -42.38 1.00 -11.53
C VAL A 56 -41.41 -0.15 -11.77
N ILE A 57 -41.87 -1.41 -11.73
CA ILE A 57 -40.96 -2.57 -11.87
C ILE A 57 -40.37 -2.62 -13.28
N ASN A 58 -41.18 -2.32 -14.29
CA ASN A 58 -40.74 -2.21 -15.68
C ASN A 58 -39.67 -1.13 -15.92
N ILE A 59 -39.61 -0.13 -15.03
CA ILE A 59 -38.65 0.99 -15.13
C ILE A 59 -37.38 0.68 -14.34
N ALA A 60 -37.50 -0.01 -13.19
CA ALA A 60 -36.39 -0.40 -12.33
C ALA A 60 -35.31 -1.20 -13.08
N MET A 61 -35.73 -2.03 -14.04
CA MET A 61 -34.84 -2.91 -14.80
C MET A 61 -34.22 -2.27 -16.04
N LEU A 62 -34.47 -0.98 -16.29
CA LEU A 62 -33.89 -0.23 -17.42
C LEU A 62 -32.48 0.30 -17.11
N GLY A 63 -32.08 0.37 -15.84
CA GLY A 63 -30.73 0.77 -15.44
C GLY A 63 -30.62 1.28 -13.99
N PRO A 64 -29.39 1.46 -13.48
CA PRO A 64 -29.13 1.68 -12.06
C PRO A 64 -29.71 2.99 -11.54
N LEU A 65 -29.74 4.05 -12.38
CA LEU A 65 -30.37 5.32 -12.03
C LEU A 65 -31.86 5.15 -11.69
N TYR A 66 -32.58 4.34 -12.46
CA TYR A 66 -34.00 4.07 -12.24
C TYR A 66 -34.22 3.23 -10.99
N CYS A 67 -33.39 2.20 -10.80
CA CYS A 67 -33.44 1.33 -9.63
C CYS A 67 -33.20 2.13 -8.34
N ARG A 68 -32.17 2.99 -8.30
CA ARG A 68 -31.88 3.83 -7.12
C ARG A 68 -33.05 4.77 -6.77
N ASN A 69 -33.65 5.40 -7.78
CA ASN A 69 -34.82 6.28 -7.56
C ASN A 69 -36.06 5.51 -7.10
N LEU A 70 -36.27 4.29 -7.61
CA LEU A 70 -37.29 3.40 -7.09
C LEU A 70 -37.07 3.10 -5.61
N LEU A 71 -35.89 2.61 -5.24
CA LEU A 71 -35.64 2.20 -3.86
C LEU A 71 -35.75 3.39 -2.88
N ASN A 72 -35.35 4.60 -3.31
CA ASN A 72 -35.59 5.84 -2.57
C ASN A 72 -37.08 6.14 -2.40
N PHE A 73 -37.87 5.96 -3.47
CA PHE A 73 -39.33 6.07 -3.40
C PHE A 73 -39.93 5.07 -2.41
N LEU A 74 -39.52 3.79 -2.42
CA LEU A 74 -40.02 2.78 -1.47
C LEU A 74 -39.68 3.17 -0.03
N LYS A 75 -38.46 3.64 0.22
CA LYS A 75 -38.05 4.13 1.55
C LYS A 75 -38.89 5.31 2.01
N CYS A 76 -39.18 6.26 1.12
CA CYS A 76 -40.07 7.39 1.44
C CYS A 76 -41.49 6.94 1.79
N ILE A 77 -42.00 5.91 1.11
CA ILE A 77 -43.30 5.31 1.42
C ILE A 77 -43.27 4.63 2.80
N GLU A 78 -42.25 3.84 3.10
CA GLU A 78 -42.10 3.17 4.41
C GLU A 78 -42.00 4.16 5.56
N THR A 79 -41.24 5.24 5.37
CA THR A 79 -41.00 6.24 6.42
C THR A 79 -42.26 7.07 6.69
N ARG A 80 -43.01 7.43 5.64
CA ARG A 80 -44.22 8.27 5.76
C ARG A 80 -45.46 7.44 6.08
N PHE A 81 -45.51 6.19 5.64
CA PHE A 81 -46.67 5.31 5.63
C PHE A 81 -46.29 3.86 6.02
N PRO A 82 -45.91 3.61 7.28
CA PRO A 82 -45.40 2.29 7.72
C PRO A 82 -46.42 1.16 7.59
N GLU A 83 -47.72 1.47 7.67
CA GLU A 83 -48.82 0.51 7.51
C GLU A 83 -49.10 0.12 6.04
N SER A 84 -48.39 0.73 5.09
CA SER A 84 -48.55 0.43 3.67
C SER A 84 -47.82 -0.86 3.29
N SER A 85 -48.52 -1.77 2.59
CA SER A 85 -47.89 -2.94 1.97
C SER A 85 -47.22 -2.64 0.62
N LEU A 86 -47.33 -1.41 0.08
CA LEU A 86 -46.84 -1.08 -1.27
C LEU A 86 -45.33 -1.33 -1.39
N SER A 87 -44.52 -0.94 -0.39
CA SER A 87 -43.07 -1.12 -0.48
C SER A 87 -42.67 -2.59 -0.57
N GLN A 88 -43.34 -3.43 0.22
CA GLN A 88 -43.15 -4.87 0.28
C GLN A 88 -43.59 -5.54 -1.04
N VAL A 89 -44.78 -5.19 -1.55
CA VAL A 89 -45.30 -5.73 -2.81
C VAL A 89 -44.40 -5.39 -3.98
N VAL A 90 -43.97 -4.13 -4.12
CA VAL A 90 -43.12 -3.69 -5.23
C VAL A 90 -41.74 -4.35 -5.16
N LEU A 91 -41.17 -4.50 -3.96
CA LEU A 91 -39.85 -5.11 -3.80
C LEU A 91 -39.87 -6.62 -4.05
N MET A 92 -40.91 -7.32 -3.58
CA MET A 92 -41.10 -8.76 -3.83
C MET A 92 -41.22 -9.06 -5.32
N GLU A 93 -42.07 -8.31 -6.02
CA GLU A 93 -42.27 -8.48 -7.46
C GLU A 93 -41.01 -8.10 -8.27
N ALA A 94 -40.19 -7.16 -7.78
CA ALA A 94 -38.89 -6.85 -8.37
C ALA A 94 -37.87 -7.98 -8.17
N VAL A 95 -37.86 -8.63 -7.00
CA VAL A 95 -37.03 -9.83 -6.74
C VAL A 95 -37.45 -10.97 -7.67
N ASP A 96 -38.76 -11.25 -7.78
CA ASP A 96 -39.29 -12.30 -8.66
C ASP A 96 -38.88 -12.04 -10.11
N MET A 97 -39.06 -10.82 -10.63
CA MET A 97 -38.63 -10.45 -11.98
C MET A 97 -37.12 -10.66 -12.22
N VAL A 98 -36.28 -10.34 -11.23
CA VAL A 98 -34.83 -10.53 -11.34
C VAL A 98 -34.46 -12.02 -11.38
N THR A 99 -35.14 -12.85 -10.59
CA THR A 99 -34.89 -14.30 -10.51
C THR A 99 -35.40 -15.07 -11.73
N GLU A 100 -36.55 -14.68 -12.28
CA GLU A 100 -37.17 -15.32 -13.45
C GLU A 100 -36.53 -14.90 -14.79
N ARG A 101 -35.73 -13.83 -14.80
CA ARG A 101 -35.08 -13.35 -16.02
C ARG A 101 -34.14 -14.41 -16.60
N ASN A 102 -34.25 -14.66 -17.90
CA ASN A 102 -33.30 -15.51 -18.61
C ASN A 102 -31.99 -14.76 -18.85
N TRP A 103 -30.90 -15.26 -18.27
CA TRP A 103 -29.54 -14.72 -18.38
C TRP A 103 -28.74 -15.32 -19.55
N GLU A 104 -29.42 -15.87 -20.55
CA GLU A 104 -28.79 -16.45 -21.74
C GLU A 104 -28.27 -15.33 -22.66
N GLY A 105 -26.95 -15.08 -22.62
CA GLY A 105 -26.26 -14.09 -23.44
C GLY A 105 -25.40 -13.12 -22.64
N CYS A 106 -24.63 -12.26 -23.34
CA CYS A 106 -23.81 -11.24 -22.70
C CYS A 106 -24.72 -10.14 -22.12
N VAL A 107 -24.92 -10.16 -20.80
CA VAL A 107 -25.78 -9.17 -20.13
C VAL A 107 -25.02 -7.89 -19.83
N GLN A 108 -25.65 -6.74 -20.12
CA GLN A 108 -25.09 -5.42 -19.85
C GLN A 108 -24.83 -5.21 -18.35
N ASP A 109 -23.67 -4.63 -18.02
CA ASP A 109 -23.25 -4.36 -16.64
C ASP A 109 -24.27 -3.52 -15.85
N SER A 110 -24.96 -2.60 -16.52
CA SER A 110 -26.01 -1.75 -15.93
C SER A 110 -27.22 -2.53 -15.43
N ALA A 111 -27.58 -3.63 -16.11
CA ALA A 111 -28.67 -4.50 -15.68
C ALA A 111 -28.27 -5.34 -14.47
N VAL A 112 -27.02 -5.82 -14.43
CA VAL A 112 -26.45 -6.53 -13.29
C VAL A 112 -26.43 -5.63 -12.04
N GLU A 113 -25.95 -4.39 -12.18
CA GLU A 113 -25.95 -3.42 -11.07
C GLU A 113 -27.36 -3.18 -10.52
N SER A 114 -28.36 -3.04 -11.40
CA SER A 114 -29.76 -2.86 -10.99
C SER A 114 -30.30 -4.05 -10.20
N CYS A 115 -29.98 -5.28 -10.62
CA CYS A 115 -30.35 -6.50 -9.89
C CYS A 115 -29.72 -6.57 -8.50
N LEU A 116 -28.43 -6.24 -8.40
CA LEU A 116 -27.71 -6.26 -7.12
C LEU A 116 -28.30 -5.25 -6.13
N LEU A 117 -28.71 -4.07 -6.60
CA LEU A 117 -29.39 -3.07 -5.78
C LEU A 117 -30.74 -3.59 -5.25
N VAL A 118 -31.54 -4.26 -6.09
CA VAL A 118 -32.81 -4.88 -5.67
C VAL A 118 -32.59 -5.93 -4.59
N PHE A 119 -31.65 -6.86 -4.80
CA PHE A 119 -31.36 -7.89 -3.80
C PHE A 119 -30.80 -7.30 -2.50
N THR A 120 -29.94 -6.30 -2.57
CA THR A 120 -29.40 -5.62 -1.39
C THR A 120 -30.52 -5.03 -0.55
N ALA A 121 -31.46 -4.32 -1.18
CA ALA A 121 -32.61 -3.76 -0.50
C ALA A 121 -33.55 -4.84 0.07
N ALA A 122 -33.75 -5.95 -0.64
CA ALA A 122 -34.65 -7.02 -0.22
C ALA A 122 -34.08 -7.85 0.95
N VAL A 123 -32.78 -8.10 0.96
CA VAL A 123 -32.10 -8.88 2.03
C VAL A 123 -32.14 -8.16 3.38
N GLN A 124 -32.19 -6.83 3.40
CA GLN A 124 -32.31 -6.05 4.64
C GLN A 124 -33.71 -6.09 5.26
N LYS A 125 -34.69 -6.64 4.54
CA LYS A 125 -36.09 -6.74 4.97
C LYS A 125 -36.40 -8.15 5.50
N PRO A 126 -37.55 -8.37 6.15
CA PRO A 126 -37.88 -9.67 6.71
C PRO A 126 -37.84 -10.77 5.63
N GLY A 127 -37.46 -11.99 6.00
CA GLY A 127 -37.13 -13.09 5.09
C GLY A 127 -38.26 -13.63 4.20
N ASN A 128 -39.44 -13.01 4.21
CA ASN A 128 -40.53 -13.28 3.28
C ASN A 128 -40.37 -12.55 1.93
N LEU A 129 -39.52 -11.52 1.85
CA LEU A 129 -39.36 -10.69 0.64
C LEU A 129 -38.23 -11.13 -0.28
N CYS A 130 -37.22 -11.81 0.27
CA CYS A 130 -36.15 -12.42 -0.50
C CYS A 130 -35.71 -13.69 0.21
N GLN A 131 -35.97 -14.85 -0.40
CA GLN A 131 -35.43 -16.08 0.15
C GLN A 131 -33.94 -16.16 -0.19
N PRO A 132 -33.03 -16.35 0.80
CA PRO A 132 -31.60 -16.41 0.54
C PRO A 132 -31.21 -17.47 -0.51
N LYS A 133 -31.97 -18.56 -0.63
CA LYS A 133 -31.78 -19.58 -1.66
C LYS A 133 -31.98 -19.06 -3.09
N GLN A 134 -32.98 -18.19 -3.31
CA GLN A 134 -33.21 -17.58 -4.62
C GLN A 134 -32.04 -16.66 -4.99
N LEU A 135 -31.53 -15.90 -4.02
CA LEU A 135 -30.34 -15.09 -4.18
C LEU A 135 -29.11 -15.93 -4.51
N PHE A 136 -28.86 -17.01 -3.77
CA PHE A 136 -27.71 -17.90 -3.99
C PHE A 136 -27.74 -18.50 -5.40
N HIS A 137 -28.90 -18.99 -5.83
CA HIS A 137 -29.07 -19.49 -7.18
C HIS A 137 -28.84 -18.41 -8.25
N PHE A 138 -29.26 -17.18 -7.98
CA PHE A 138 -28.97 -16.03 -8.84
C PHE A 138 -27.47 -15.74 -8.93
N ILE A 139 -26.74 -15.74 -7.81
CA ILE A 139 -25.28 -15.53 -7.76
C ILE A 139 -24.57 -16.60 -8.58
N GLU A 140 -24.93 -17.88 -8.40
CA GLU A 140 -24.36 -19.00 -9.15
C GLU A 140 -24.58 -18.83 -10.66
N ARG A 141 -25.81 -18.53 -11.09
CA ARG A 141 -26.13 -18.28 -12.51
C ARG A 141 -25.40 -17.06 -13.07
N LEU A 142 -25.27 -15.99 -12.29
CA LEU A 142 -24.58 -14.77 -12.73
C LEU A 142 -23.09 -15.03 -12.94
N VAL A 143 -22.44 -15.71 -12.00
CA VAL A 143 -21.02 -16.07 -12.07
C VAL A 143 -20.75 -17.08 -13.17
N ALA A 144 -21.62 -18.07 -13.38
CA ALA A 144 -21.50 -19.04 -14.47
C ALA A 144 -21.59 -18.39 -15.86
N ASN A 145 -22.46 -17.39 -16.04
CA ASN A 145 -22.67 -16.74 -17.34
C ASN A 145 -21.71 -15.58 -17.62
N GLN A 146 -21.38 -14.78 -16.60
CA GLN A 146 -20.44 -13.68 -16.75
C GLN A 146 -19.01 -14.21 -16.61
N GLY A 147 -18.69 -14.97 -15.57
CA GLY A 147 -17.33 -15.39 -15.20
C GLY A 147 -16.60 -14.30 -14.41
N LEU A 148 -15.96 -14.65 -13.29
CA LEU A 148 -15.23 -13.71 -12.43
C LEU A 148 -13.71 -13.66 -12.70
N ALA A 149 -13.18 -14.56 -13.55
CA ALA A 149 -11.75 -14.66 -13.86
C ALA A 149 -11.19 -13.51 -14.73
N ALA A 150 -12.03 -12.70 -15.38
CA ALA A 150 -11.57 -11.59 -16.20
C ALA A 150 -11.08 -10.41 -15.33
N HIS A 151 -9.89 -9.87 -15.65
CA HIS A 151 -9.17 -8.76 -14.97
C HIS A 151 -9.96 -7.46 -14.69
N ARG A 152 -11.24 -7.37 -15.05
CA ARG A 152 -12.10 -6.19 -14.85
C ARG A 152 -13.38 -6.48 -14.03
N ARG A 153 -13.54 -7.69 -13.49
CA ARG A 153 -14.74 -8.08 -12.73
C ARG A 153 -14.53 -8.19 -11.22
N TRP A 154 -13.41 -7.67 -10.72
CA TRP A 154 -13.11 -7.52 -9.29
C TRP A 154 -14.26 -6.82 -8.53
N LEU A 155 -14.80 -5.74 -9.10
CA LEU A 155 -15.90 -4.97 -8.51
C LEU A 155 -17.16 -5.82 -8.34
N LEU A 156 -17.50 -6.65 -9.34
CA LEU A 156 -18.64 -7.55 -9.25
C LEU A 156 -18.43 -8.59 -8.13
N GLY A 157 -17.24 -9.19 -8.06
CA GLY A 157 -16.89 -10.12 -6.98
C GLY A 157 -17.08 -9.50 -5.59
N ASN A 158 -16.56 -8.28 -5.40
CA ASN A 158 -16.71 -7.54 -4.15
C ASN A 158 -18.18 -7.20 -3.81
N ARG A 159 -18.98 -6.79 -4.79
CA ARG A 159 -20.42 -6.54 -4.58
C ARG A 159 -21.20 -7.80 -4.20
N LEU A 160 -20.82 -8.95 -4.74
CA LEU A 160 -21.42 -10.23 -4.37
C LEU A 160 -21.07 -10.61 -2.93
N ILE A 161 -19.83 -10.35 -2.49
CA ILE A 161 -19.41 -10.56 -1.09
C ILE A 161 -20.18 -9.63 -0.16
N ASP A 162 -20.38 -8.36 -0.50
CA ASP A 162 -21.15 -7.40 0.31
C ASP A 162 -22.60 -7.86 0.48
N LEU A 163 -23.19 -8.42 -0.58
CA LEU A 163 -24.53 -8.98 -0.56
C LEU A 163 -24.59 -10.24 0.34
N CYS A 164 -23.58 -11.10 0.27
CA CYS A 164 -23.40 -12.22 1.19
C CYS A 164 -23.29 -11.75 2.66
N CYS A 165 -22.54 -10.68 2.93
CA CYS A 165 -22.45 -10.09 4.27
C CYS A 165 -23.81 -9.57 4.75
N SER A 166 -24.57 -8.92 3.87
CA SER A 166 -25.92 -8.44 4.16
C SER A 166 -26.86 -9.58 4.54
N VAL A 167 -26.73 -10.75 3.90
CA VAL A 167 -27.51 -11.95 4.27
C VAL A 167 -27.17 -12.39 5.69
N VAL A 168 -25.88 -12.42 6.06
CA VAL A 168 -25.45 -12.81 7.42
C VAL A 168 -26.02 -11.87 8.47
N LEU A 169 -26.04 -10.57 8.19
CA LEU A 169 -26.51 -9.55 9.12
C LEU A 169 -28.02 -9.56 9.33
N HIS A 170 -28.79 -9.68 8.24
CA HIS A 170 -30.23 -9.42 8.27
C HIS A 170 -31.10 -10.68 8.22
N GLN A 171 -30.56 -11.84 7.82
CA GLN A 171 -31.32 -13.09 7.71
C GLN A 171 -30.87 -14.08 8.81
N THR A 172 -31.76 -14.40 9.76
CA THR A 172 -31.51 -15.31 10.88
C THR A 172 -31.95 -16.74 10.56
N ASN A 173 -31.07 -17.58 9.99
CA ASN A 173 -31.37 -19.01 9.82
C ASN A 173 -30.10 -19.86 9.67
N HIS A 174 -29.95 -20.91 10.49
CA HIS A 174 -28.84 -21.86 10.41
C HIS A 174 -28.73 -22.58 9.04
N ALA A 175 -29.84 -22.87 8.37
CA ALA A 175 -29.83 -23.49 7.04
C ALA A 175 -29.30 -22.54 5.95
N VAL A 176 -29.45 -21.23 6.14
CA VAL A 176 -28.91 -20.21 5.22
C VAL A 176 -27.40 -20.11 5.33
N ARG A 177 -26.83 -20.40 6.50
CA ARG A 177 -25.39 -20.35 6.75
C ARG A 177 -24.63 -21.44 5.99
N SER A 178 -25.13 -22.68 5.95
CA SER A 178 -24.48 -23.76 5.19
C SER A 178 -24.50 -23.47 3.70
N ASP A 179 -25.64 -23.02 3.18
CA ASP A 179 -25.80 -22.69 1.77
C ASP A 179 -24.92 -21.49 1.36
N LEU A 180 -24.80 -20.50 2.26
CA LEU A 180 -23.91 -19.36 2.06
C LEU A 180 -22.44 -19.76 1.99
N CYS A 181 -21.99 -20.67 2.86
CA CYS A 181 -20.63 -21.21 2.78
C CYS A 181 -20.35 -21.89 1.43
N THR A 182 -21.33 -22.63 0.89
CA THR A 182 -21.21 -23.24 -0.44
C THR A 182 -21.04 -22.20 -1.55
N VAL A 183 -21.84 -21.12 -1.52
CA VAL A 183 -21.74 -20.01 -2.48
C VAL A 183 -20.39 -19.30 -2.36
N LEU A 184 -19.90 -19.07 -1.14
CA LEU A 184 -18.60 -18.45 -0.91
C LEU A 184 -17.46 -19.31 -1.45
N SER A 185 -17.49 -20.62 -1.22
CA SER A 185 -16.52 -21.54 -1.84
C SER A 185 -16.56 -21.44 -3.36
N TYR A 186 -17.76 -21.43 -3.95
CA TYR A 186 -17.93 -21.28 -5.40
C TYR A 186 -17.36 -19.95 -5.93
N LEU A 187 -17.55 -18.83 -5.21
CA LEU A 187 -16.95 -17.53 -5.56
C LEU A 187 -15.42 -17.54 -5.46
N MET A 188 -14.87 -18.24 -4.47
CA MET A 188 -13.42 -18.40 -4.28
C MET A 188 -12.78 -19.14 -5.45
N ASP A 189 -13.42 -20.23 -5.90
CA ASP A 189 -12.95 -21.07 -7.00
C ASP A 189 -13.13 -20.39 -8.37
N SER A 190 -14.13 -19.53 -8.50
CA SER A 190 -14.47 -18.86 -9.77
C SER A 190 -13.70 -17.56 -10.03
N SER A 191 -12.96 -17.04 -9.04
CA SER A 191 -12.20 -15.79 -9.14
C SER A 191 -10.69 -16.07 -9.33
N GLU A 192 -9.97 -15.18 -10.03
CA GLU A 192 -8.51 -15.14 -10.02
C GLU A 192 -7.95 -14.00 -9.17
N ASP A 193 -8.81 -13.05 -8.80
CA ASP A 193 -8.47 -11.83 -8.07
C ASP A 193 -8.14 -12.11 -6.59
N VAL A 194 -7.00 -11.58 -6.13
CA VAL A 194 -6.45 -11.82 -4.78
C VAL A 194 -7.30 -11.15 -3.69
N ASP A 195 -7.86 -9.96 -3.95
CA ASP A 195 -8.70 -9.25 -2.99
C ASP A 195 -10.02 -9.98 -2.79
N VAL A 196 -10.69 -10.35 -3.89
CA VAL A 196 -11.93 -11.16 -3.86
C VAL A 196 -11.70 -12.46 -3.10
N LYS A 197 -10.63 -13.21 -3.40
CA LYS A 197 -10.30 -14.46 -2.68
C LYS A 197 -10.06 -14.24 -1.20
N SER A 198 -9.34 -13.18 -0.83
CA SER A 198 -9.01 -12.87 0.56
C SER A 198 -10.26 -12.51 1.36
N ARG A 199 -11.13 -11.66 0.82
CA ARG A 199 -12.41 -11.28 1.43
C ARG A 199 -13.38 -12.45 1.55
N VAL A 200 -13.50 -13.28 0.51
CA VAL A 200 -14.30 -14.52 0.56
C VAL A 200 -13.77 -15.47 1.63
N LYS A 201 -12.44 -15.69 1.69
CA LYS A 201 -11.82 -16.55 2.69
C LYS A 201 -12.05 -16.03 4.11
N LEU A 202 -11.95 -14.73 4.33
CA LEU A 202 -12.23 -14.11 5.62
C LEU A 202 -13.70 -14.30 6.04
N LEU A 203 -14.65 -14.07 5.14
CA LEU A 203 -16.07 -14.29 5.43
C LEU A 203 -16.37 -15.78 5.65
N TYR A 204 -15.84 -16.68 4.81
CA TYR A 204 -16.01 -18.13 4.93
C TYR A 204 -15.42 -18.69 6.23
N THR A 205 -14.23 -18.23 6.63
CA THR A 205 -13.61 -18.63 7.90
C THR A 205 -14.38 -18.10 9.10
N SER A 206 -14.86 -16.85 9.04
CA SER A 206 -15.74 -16.28 10.06
C SER A 206 -17.03 -17.10 10.22
N LEU A 207 -17.63 -17.51 9.11
CA LEU A 207 -18.83 -18.34 9.08
C LEU A 207 -18.60 -19.83 9.36
N SER A 208 -17.37 -20.32 9.38
CA SER A 208 -17.09 -21.72 9.77
C SER A 208 -16.60 -21.85 11.20
N VAL A 209 -15.91 -20.82 11.74
CA VAL A 209 -15.26 -20.87 13.05
C VAL A 209 -16.05 -20.17 14.16
N LEU A 210 -16.72 -19.06 13.85
CA LEU A 210 -17.33 -18.20 14.89
C LEU A 210 -18.78 -18.55 15.17
N SER A 211 -19.30 -18.20 16.35
CA SER A 211 -20.75 -18.23 16.56
C SER A 211 -21.46 -17.20 15.66
N GLU A 212 -22.75 -17.39 15.36
CA GLU A 212 -23.53 -16.45 14.54
C GLU A 212 -23.48 -15.01 15.08
N LEU A 213 -23.62 -14.86 16.40
CA LEU A 213 -23.51 -13.55 17.07
C LEU A 213 -22.14 -12.90 16.85
N LYS A 214 -21.03 -13.63 17.04
CA LYS A 214 -19.67 -13.11 16.85
C LYS A 214 -19.37 -12.79 15.38
N ALA A 215 -19.86 -13.60 14.45
CA ALA A 215 -19.72 -13.32 13.02
C ALA A 215 -20.45 -12.02 12.65
N ARG A 216 -21.66 -11.79 13.19
CA ARG A 216 -22.40 -10.55 13.00
C ARG A 216 -21.72 -9.35 13.64
N GLU A 217 -21.22 -9.48 14.86
CA GLU A 217 -20.47 -8.40 15.53
C GLU A 217 -19.24 -7.98 14.73
N LEU A 218 -18.46 -8.93 14.21
CA LEU A 218 -17.31 -8.61 13.35
C LEU A 218 -17.73 -7.89 12.07
N LEU A 219 -18.80 -8.36 11.41
CA LEU A 219 -19.32 -7.73 10.19
C LEU A 219 -19.90 -6.33 10.48
N LEU A 220 -20.52 -6.13 11.64
CA LEU A 220 -21.03 -4.83 12.08
C LEU A 220 -19.89 -3.85 12.38
N CYS A 221 -18.81 -4.32 13.02
CA CYS A 221 -17.60 -3.51 13.24
C CYS A 221 -16.92 -3.10 11.94
N CYS A 222 -17.05 -3.91 10.89
CA CYS A 222 -16.58 -3.58 9.54
C CYS A 222 -17.56 -2.69 8.74
N SER A 223 -18.75 -2.39 9.29
CA SER A 223 -19.82 -1.62 8.64
C SER A 223 -20.05 -0.22 9.23
N HIS A 224 -19.42 0.12 10.37
CA HIS A 224 -19.60 1.41 11.02
C HIS A 224 -18.67 2.49 10.43
N ASP A 225 -19.28 3.44 9.72
CA ASP A 225 -18.72 4.76 9.41
C ASP A 225 -18.44 5.57 10.68
N PRO A 226 -17.28 6.25 10.79
CA PRO A 226 -17.09 7.42 11.61
C PRO A 226 -17.06 8.69 10.74
N ALA A 227 -18.07 8.95 9.90
CA ALA A 227 -18.25 10.26 9.25
C ALA A 227 -19.61 10.36 8.53
N LEU A 228 -20.70 10.71 9.21
CA LEU A 228 -21.91 11.23 8.54
C LEU A 228 -22.80 11.97 9.57
N ASP A 229 -22.40 13.18 9.94
CA ASP A 229 -23.33 14.22 10.41
C ASP A 229 -23.35 15.44 9.47
N SER A 230 -22.79 15.29 8.26
CA SER A 230 -22.83 16.31 7.21
C SER A 230 -23.12 15.70 5.85
N GLU A 231 -24.37 15.31 5.60
CA GLU A 231 -25.04 15.48 4.30
C GLU A 231 -26.53 15.10 4.43
N LYS A 232 -27.31 16.07 4.92
CA LYS A 232 -28.72 16.15 4.55
C LYS A 232 -28.77 16.59 3.09
N ASP A 233 -28.60 15.65 2.17
CA ASP A 233 -29.24 15.68 0.85
C ASP A 233 -29.05 14.32 0.15
N CYS A 234 -30.15 13.55 0.10
CA CYS A 234 -30.42 12.51 -0.90
C CYS A 234 -29.31 11.49 -1.24
N ASN A 235 -28.83 10.68 -0.28
CA ASN A 235 -28.25 9.36 -0.58
C ASN A 235 -28.33 8.48 0.67
N VAL A 236 -29.22 7.47 0.68
CA VAL A 236 -29.28 6.52 1.80
C VAL A 236 -29.63 5.12 1.32
N LEU A 237 -28.77 4.53 0.49
CA LEU A 237 -28.75 3.09 0.18
C LEU A 237 -27.34 2.62 -0.20
N SER A 238 -26.42 2.66 0.77
CA SER A 238 -25.33 1.70 0.92
C SER A 238 -24.53 2.08 2.17
N ASP A 239 -25.01 1.71 3.36
CA ASP A 239 -24.19 1.85 4.58
C ASP A 239 -23.27 0.62 4.70
N PHE A 240 -22.48 0.42 3.65
CA PHE A 240 -21.26 -0.35 3.63
C PHE A 240 -20.26 0.46 2.81
N PRO A 241 -19.09 0.81 3.38
CA PRO A 241 -18.07 1.51 2.62
C PRO A 241 -17.66 0.59 1.47
N VAL A 242 -18.04 0.97 0.27
CA VAL A 242 -17.37 0.51 -0.94
C VAL A 242 -15.91 0.93 -0.71
N PRO A 243 -14.93 0.00 -0.69
CA PRO A 243 -13.54 0.42 -0.73
C PRO A 243 -13.45 1.31 -1.96
N SER A 244 -13.16 2.60 -1.74
CA SER A 244 -13.00 3.53 -2.85
C SER A 244 -11.99 2.87 -3.78
N PRO A 245 -12.28 2.78 -5.11
CA PRO A 245 -11.28 2.28 -6.03
C PRO A 245 -10.00 3.04 -5.72
N VAL A 246 -8.90 2.32 -5.54
CA VAL A 246 -7.60 2.91 -5.22
C VAL A 246 -7.43 4.14 -6.07
N ALA A 247 -7.56 5.31 -5.43
CA ALA A 247 -7.46 6.55 -6.16
C ALA A 247 -5.98 6.66 -6.52
N CYS A 248 -5.66 6.42 -7.79
CA CYS A 248 -4.38 6.82 -8.35
C CYS A 248 -4.42 8.34 -8.42
N SER A 249 -4.16 8.99 -7.28
CA SER A 249 -3.98 10.42 -7.24
C SER A 249 -2.77 10.74 -8.11
N THR A 250 -2.98 11.55 -9.15
CA THR A 250 -1.92 12.06 -10.03
C THR A 250 -1.23 13.30 -9.44
N ALA A 251 -1.66 13.75 -8.26
CA ALA A 251 -1.00 14.81 -7.52
C ALA A 251 0.13 14.23 -6.66
N GLU A 252 1.31 14.87 -6.71
CA GLU A 252 2.50 14.58 -5.90
C GLU A 252 2.23 14.88 -4.42
N LEU A 253 1.38 14.08 -3.78
CA LEU A 253 0.97 14.26 -2.37
C LEU A 253 2.14 14.00 -1.43
N LEU A 254 2.97 13.00 -1.73
CA LEU A 254 4.11 12.60 -0.91
C LEU A 254 5.41 12.74 -1.71
N ARG A 255 6.42 13.33 -1.07
CA ARG A 255 7.79 13.34 -1.57
C ARG A 255 8.72 12.74 -0.54
N LEU A 256 9.58 11.84 -0.98
CA LEU A 256 10.67 11.33 -0.16
C LEU A 256 11.95 12.06 -0.58
N GLU A 257 12.48 12.87 0.33
CA GLU A 257 13.70 13.62 0.06
C GLU A 257 14.88 12.99 0.78
N ARG A 258 15.95 12.78 0.03
CA ARG A 258 17.21 12.32 0.57
C ARG A 258 17.89 13.43 1.36
N LEU A 259 18.34 13.11 2.58
CA LEU A 259 19.19 13.99 3.36
C LEU A 259 20.66 13.69 3.05
N HIS A 260 21.46 14.75 2.95
CA HIS A 260 22.90 14.60 2.87
C HIS A 260 23.43 14.44 4.30
N PRO A 261 24.34 13.48 4.56
CA PRO A 261 24.97 13.37 5.86
C PRO A 261 25.59 14.72 6.22
N SER A 262 25.28 15.22 7.41
CA SER A 262 25.95 16.40 7.96
C SER A 262 27.42 16.03 8.19
N GLY A 263 28.34 16.90 7.77
CA GLY A 263 29.77 16.67 7.90
C GLY A 263 30.12 16.25 9.32
N SER A 264 30.85 15.14 9.45
CA SER A 264 31.31 14.65 10.74
C SER A 264 32.62 15.36 11.08
N ASP A 265 32.71 15.95 12.27
CA ASP A 265 33.93 16.60 12.75
C ASP A 265 34.99 15.53 13.08
N LEU A 266 35.89 15.26 12.13
CA LEU A 266 37.08 14.46 12.40
C LEU A 266 38.03 15.25 13.29
N GLN A 267 38.43 14.65 14.42
CA GLN A 267 39.53 15.16 15.25
C GLN A 267 40.81 14.36 15.00
N PRO A 268 42.00 15.01 15.02
CA PRO A 268 43.26 14.30 14.89
C PRO A 268 43.52 13.35 16.07
N CYS A 269 43.92 12.10 15.79
CA CYS A 269 44.44 11.19 16.81
C CYS A 269 45.94 11.43 17.03
N ASP A 270 46.32 11.83 18.25
CA ASP A 270 47.72 12.11 18.62
C ASP A 270 48.50 10.86 19.05
N GLU A 271 47.86 9.71 19.24
CA GLU A 271 48.52 8.50 19.74
C GLU A 271 48.54 7.36 18.72
N VAL A 272 49.74 6.98 18.31
CA VAL A 272 50.02 5.75 17.56
C VAL A 272 50.47 4.68 18.55
N PRO A 273 49.90 3.46 18.55
CA PRO A 273 50.61 2.33 19.13
C PRO A 273 51.79 2.01 18.22
N SER A 274 52.97 2.50 18.55
CA SER A 274 54.21 2.11 17.90
C SER A 274 54.30 0.58 17.92
N ARG A 275 54.61 -0.03 16.76
CA ARG A 275 54.85 -1.48 16.57
C ARG A 275 55.90 -2.08 17.53
N GLU A 276 56.62 -1.24 18.28
CA GLU A 276 57.77 -1.59 19.09
C GLU A 276 57.44 -1.85 20.57
N ALA A 277 56.21 -1.61 21.05
CA ALA A 277 55.88 -1.72 22.48
C ALA A 277 55.19 -3.02 22.92
N GLN A 278 54.73 -3.90 22.03
CA GLN A 278 54.14 -5.19 22.45
C GLN A 278 54.61 -6.33 21.54
N GLY A 279 55.52 -7.15 22.07
CA GLY A 279 55.87 -8.42 21.46
C GLY A 279 54.63 -9.32 21.37
N GLY A 280 54.23 -9.68 20.16
CA GLY A 280 53.13 -10.63 19.95
C GLY A 280 52.52 -10.57 18.55
N GLN A 281 53.24 -11.02 17.52
CA GLN A 281 52.64 -11.34 16.21
C GLN A 281 51.45 -12.33 16.33
N SER A 282 51.36 -13.09 17.43
CA SER A 282 50.25 -14.00 17.70
C SER A 282 48.91 -13.29 17.99
N SER A 283 48.93 -12.14 18.69
CA SER A 283 47.69 -11.41 19.07
C SER A 283 46.94 -10.86 17.85
N CYS A 284 47.67 -10.39 16.85
CA CYS A 284 47.12 -9.75 15.65
C CYS A 284 46.40 -10.76 14.72
N LEU A 285 46.93 -11.99 14.62
CA LEU A 285 46.33 -13.06 13.82
C LEU A 285 45.05 -13.61 14.47
N ASP A 286 45.02 -13.69 15.80
CA ASP A 286 43.82 -14.14 16.52
C ASP A 286 42.69 -13.09 16.47
N GLU A 287 43.02 -11.79 16.51
CA GLU A 287 42.05 -10.71 16.29
C GLU A 287 41.46 -10.75 14.86
N LEU A 288 42.30 -10.95 13.84
CA LEU A 288 41.83 -11.07 12.45
C LEU A 288 40.92 -12.30 12.24
N ARG A 289 41.23 -13.43 12.87
CA ARG A 289 40.38 -14.64 12.83
C ARG A 289 39.02 -14.39 13.48
N LYS A 290 38.99 -13.73 14.64
CA LYS A 290 37.74 -13.34 15.31
C LYS A 290 36.91 -12.41 14.43
N TYR A 291 37.54 -11.42 13.81
CA TYR A 291 36.91 -10.52 12.85
C TYR A 291 36.28 -11.27 11.67
N GLN A 292 37.00 -12.23 11.07
CA GLN A 292 36.46 -13.04 10.00
C GLN A 292 35.29 -13.94 10.44
N ALA A 293 35.41 -14.56 11.63
CA ALA A 293 34.33 -15.38 12.17
C ALA A 293 33.06 -14.55 12.40
N PHE A 294 33.20 -13.33 12.93
CA PHE A 294 32.11 -12.38 13.07
C PHE A 294 31.49 -12.01 11.73
N LEU A 295 32.33 -11.68 10.72
CA LEU A 295 31.83 -11.39 9.38
C LEU A 295 31.01 -12.55 8.82
N GLU A 296 31.41 -13.81 9.07
CA GLU A 296 30.70 -14.97 8.54
C GLU A 296 29.41 -15.34 9.28
N SER A 297 29.37 -15.12 10.60
CA SER A 297 28.28 -15.63 11.44
C SER A 297 27.28 -14.58 11.92
N GLU A 298 27.70 -13.32 12.09
CA GLU A 298 26.93 -12.29 12.79
C GLU A 298 26.76 -10.99 11.98
N PHE A 299 27.61 -10.74 10.98
CA PHE A 299 27.56 -9.50 10.21
C PHE A 299 26.57 -9.56 9.04
N ASP A 300 25.55 -8.70 9.12
CA ASP A 300 24.65 -8.39 8.02
C ASP A 300 25.02 -7.05 7.36
N HIS A 301 25.17 -7.07 6.04
CA HIS A 301 25.46 -5.86 5.26
C HIS A 301 24.18 -5.04 5.05
N VAL A 302 23.79 -4.27 6.08
CA VAL A 302 22.63 -3.37 6.04
C VAL A 302 23.10 -1.92 6.04
N VAL A 303 22.74 -1.17 5.01
CA VAL A 303 23.04 0.26 4.87
C VAL A 303 21.79 1.09 5.14
N SER A 304 21.99 2.30 5.67
CA SER A 304 20.92 3.18 6.08
C SER A 304 21.01 4.51 5.34
N ILE A 305 19.99 4.84 4.54
CA ILE A 305 19.91 6.12 3.82
C ILE A 305 19.00 7.07 4.59
N PRO A 306 19.52 8.20 5.10
CA PRO A 306 18.69 9.18 5.81
C PRO A 306 17.82 9.95 4.80
N CYS A 307 16.53 10.02 5.09
CA CYS A 307 15.51 10.65 4.26
C CYS A 307 14.53 11.45 5.13
N ARG A 308 13.78 12.36 4.52
CA ARG A 308 12.59 12.97 5.11
C ARG A 308 11.39 12.70 4.22
N LEU A 309 10.28 12.30 4.82
CA LEU A 309 9.01 12.16 4.11
C LEU A 309 8.22 13.46 4.25
N VAL A 310 7.84 14.07 3.14
CA VAL A 310 7.15 15.35 3.07
C VAL A 310 5.77 15.15 2.47
N LEU A 311 4.74 15.66 3.14
CA LEU A 311 3.35 15.65 2.68
C LEU A 311 2.98 17.03 2.14
N GLU A 312 2.89 17.17 0.83
CA GLU A 312 2.66 18.41 0.10
C GLU A 312 1.18 18.55 -0.29
N SER A 313 0.27 18.47 0.70
CA SER A 313 -1.17 18.66 0.47
C SER A 313 -1.73 19.85 1.25
N SER A 314 -2.56 20.65 0.60
CA SER A 314 -3.34 21.72 1.23
C SER A 314 -4.73 21.24 1.70
N GLU A 315 -5.14 20.03 1.31
CA GLU A 315 -6.47 19.52 1.62
C GLU A 315 -6.51 18.85 3.00
N PRO A 316 -7.51 19.18 3.85
CA PRO A 316 -7.56 18.72 5.25
C PRO A 316 -7.76 17.21 5.40
N ARG A 317 -8.32 16.54 4.39
CA ARG A 317 -8.47 15.07 4.39
C ARG A 317 -7.14 14.31 4.45
N PHE A 318 -6.05 14.96 4.06
CA PHE A 318 -4.70 14.40 4.15
C PHE A 318 -3.94 14.89 5.38
N ASP A 319 -4.58 15.56 6.35
CA ASP A 319 -3.87 15.99 7.56
C ASP A 319 -3.38 14.80 8.41
N CYS A 320 -3.94 13.60 8.20
CA CYS A 320 -3.46 12.33 8.71
C CYS A 320 -3.55 11.23 7.64
N LEU A 321 -2.48 10.47 7.46
CA LEU A 321 -2.44 9.28 6.61
C LEU A 321 -2.43 8.04 7.52
N MET A 322 -3.41 7.16 7.36
CA MET A 322 -3.56 5.93 8.13
C MET A 322 -2.99 4.75 7.36
N GLY A 323 -2.27 3.86 8.05
CA GLY A 323 -1.67 2.67 7.44
C GLY A 323 -0.73 3.01 6.28
N LEU A 324 0.08 4.05 6.44
CA LEU A 324 1.04 4.47 5.42
C LEU A 324 2.13 3.40 5.27
N GLN A 325 2.24 2.84 4.07
CA GLN A 325 3.26 1.89 3.69
C GLN A 325 4.03 2.40 2.48
N LEU A 326 5.35 2.50 2.60
CA LEU A 326 6.25 2.73 1.48
C LEU A 326 6.83 1.40 1.03
N ASN A 327 6.38 0.93 -0.13
CA ASN A 327 6.85 -0.28 -0.77
C ASN A 327 8.03 0.06 -1.70
N LEU A 328 9.21 -0.45 -1.38
CA LEU A 328 10.43 -0.29 -2.17
C LEU A 328 10.64 -1.51 -3.05
N SER A 329 10.81 -1.28 -4.36
CA SER A 329 11.03 -2.33 -5.36
C SER A 329 12.43 -2.18 -5.97
N PRO A 330 13.47 -2.80 -5.37
CA PRO A 330 14.82 -2.78 -5.95
C PRO A 330 14.88 -3.66 -7.21
N PRO A 331 15.85 -3.44 -8.11
CA PRO A 331 16.04 -4.29 -9.29
C PRO A 331 16.31 -5.75 -8.92
N GLU A 332 15.92 -6.67 -9.80
CA GLU A 332 16.13 -8.10 -9.60
C GLU A 332 17.61 -8.42 -9.39
N GLY A 333 17.92 -9.24 -8.39
CA GLY A 333 19.28 -9.64 -8.03
C GLY A 333 20.12 -8.56 -7.33
N TRP A 334 19.59 -7.35 -7.12
CA TRP A 334 20.33 -6.28 -6.45
C TRP A 334 20.42 -6.48 -4.93
N GLY A 335 19.33 -6.90 -4.29
CA GLY A 335 19.21 -7.02 -2.83
C GLY A 335 17.78 -6.76 -2.37
N THR A 336 17.62 -6.47 -1.08
CA THR A 336 16.31 -6.12 -0.49
C THR A 336 16.34 -4.70 0.07
N ALA A 337 15.18 -4.06 0.14
CA ALA A 337 15.00 -2.73 0.70
C ALA A 337 13.79 -2.78 1.63
N GLN A 338 13.96 -2.34 2.88
CA GLN A 338 12.88 -2.31 3.84
C GLN A 338 12.08 -1.02 3.68
N GLY A 339 10.77 -1.19 3.53
CA GLY A 339 9.78 -0.12 3.53
C GLY A 339 9.73 0.68 4.81
N LEU A 340 9.07 1.83 4.73
CA LEU A 340 8.59 2.55 5.91
C LEU A 340 7.13 2.16 6.13
N GLU A 341 6.80 1.74 7.34
CA GLU A 341 5.43 1.47 7.75
C GLU A 341 5.08 2.36 8.94
N ALA A 342 4.00 3.11 8.82
CA ALA A 342 3.48 3.95 9.89
C ALA A 342 1.97 3.75 10.00
N SER A 343 1.52 3.33 11.18
CA SER A 343 0.08 3.18 11.44
C SER A 343 -0.67 4.50 11.28
N LEU A 344 -0.03 5.60 11.65
CA LEU A 344 -0.51 6.98 11.49
C LEU A 344 0.66 7.88 11.12
N PHE A 345 0.47 8.75 10.13
CA PHE A 345 1.42 9.79 9.75
C PHE A 345 0.69 11.14 9.70
N TRP A 346 0.99 12.01 10.66
CA TRP A 346 0.36 13.33 10.72
C TRP A 346 1.12 14.31 9.85
N LYS A 347 0.41 15.29 9.29
CA LYS A 347 1.04 16.40 8.57
C LYS A 347 2.02 17.20 9.43
N SER A 348 1.85 17.22 10.76
CA SER A 348 2.82 17.79 11.70
C SER A 348 4.15 17.04 11.71
N ASP A 349 4.15 15.76 11.36
CA ASP A 349 5.32 14.88 11.30
C ASP A 349 6.01 14.96 9.92
N SER A 350 5.42 15.71 8.99
CA SER A 350 6.00 16.00 7.68
C SER A 350 7.37 16.66 7.83
N GLY A 351 8.37 16.09 7.18
CA GLY A 351 9.75 16.56 7.22
C GLY A 351 10.59 16.01 8.38
N VAL A 352 10.03 15.15 9.24
CA VAL A 352 10.82 14.44 10.26
C VAL A 352 11.82 13.50 9.58
N THR A 353 13.06 13.52 10.07
CA THR A 353 14.13 12.65 9.57
C THR A 353 13.84 11.19 9.92
N THR A 354 13.90 10.34 8.91
CA THR A 354 13.73 8.88 8.98
C THR A 354 14.88 8.22 8.20
N SER A 355 15.05 6.91 8.32
CA SER A 355 16.12 6.20 7.63
C SER A 355 15.59 4.95 6.93
N LEU A 356 15.97 4.76 5.67
CA LEU A 356 15.64 3.57 4.90
C LEU A 356 16.75 2.54 4.98
N SER A 357 16.42 1.34 5.43
CA SER A 357 17.35 0.23 5.55
C SER A 357 17.39 -0.59 4.26
N LEU A 358 18.58 -0.79 3.69
CA LEU A 358 18.81 -1.56 2.47
C LEU A 358 19.80 -2.69 2.76
N SER A 359 19.54 -3.88 2.21
CA SER A 359 20.43 -5.05 2.31
C SER A 359 20.89 -5.45 0.90
N PRO A 360 21.85 -4.72 0.31
CA PRO A 360 22.36 -4.99 -1.03
C PRO A 360 23.17 -6.28 -1.10
N GLN A 361 23.00 -7.01 -2.19
CA GLN A 361 23.81 -8.17 -2.60
C GLN A 361 24.84 -7.81 -3.67
N THR A 362 24.76 -6.60 -4.23
CA THR A 362 25.69 -6.10 -5.24
C THR A 362 26.15 -4.70 -4.91
N SER A 363 27.39 -4.36 -5.26
CA SER A 363 27.96 -3.01 -5.06
C SER A 363 27.61 -2.05 -6.20
N ALA A 364 26.57 -2.35 -6.99
CA ALA A 364 26.17 -1.54 -8.14
C ALA A 364 25.18 -0.46 -7.71
N PRO A 365 25.38 0.82 -8.08
CA PRO A 365 24.38 1.85 -7.86
C PRO A 365 23.10 1.50 -8.63
N CYS A 366 21.95 1.92 -8.12
CA CYS A 366 20.66 1.61 -8.72
C CYS A 366 19.60 2.67 -8.42
N SER A 367 18.47 2.56 -9.12
CA SER A 367 17.28 3.37 -8.89
C SER A 367 16.19 2.46 -8.32
N ILE A 368 15.75 2.71 -7.10
CA ILE A 368 14.71 1.93 -6.43
C ILE A 368 13.35 2.63 -6.63
N ALA A 369 12.40 1.93 -7.23
CA ALA A 369 11.04 2.45 -7.37
C ALA A 369 10.31 2.42 -6.03
N ILE A 370 9.56 3.48 -5.72
CA ILE A 370 8.87 3.65 -4.44
C ILE A 370 7.39 3.86 -4.70
N ARG A 371 6.57 3.02 -4.07
CA ARG A 371 5.11 3.10 -4.08
C ARG A 371 4.62 3.39 -2.68
N ALA A 372 3.85 4.45 -2.48
CA ALA A 372 3.16 4.70 -1.23
C ALA A 372 1.72 4.22 -1.31
N GLU A 373 1.26 3.60 -0.23
CA GLU A 373 -0.11 3.13 -0.05
C GLU A 373 -0.58 3.63 1.31
N PHE A 374 -1.74 4.26 1.37
CA PHE A 374 -2.27 4.81 2.62
C PHE A 374 -3.78 5.05 2.52
N THR A 375 -4.42 5.26 3.66
CA THR A 375 -5.84 5.66 3.74
C THR A 375 -5.93 7.06 4.33
N SER A 376 -6.65 7.97 3.67
CA SER A 376 -6.88 9.34 4.18
C SER A 376 -8.04 9.39 5.18
N LEU A 377 -8.23 10.55 5.82
CA LEU A 377 -9.29 10.74 6.84
C LEU A 377 -10.72 10.58 6.31
N ASP A 378 -10.92 10.71 5.00
CA ASP A 378 -12.20 10.41 4.33
C ASP A 378 -12.39 8.90 4.04
N SER A 379 -11.56 8.04 4.62
CA SER A 379 -11.56 6.58 4.46
C SER A 379 -11.30 6.09 3.02
N CYS A 380 -10.79 6.96 2.14
CA CYS A 380 -10.35 6.56 0.80
C CYS A 380 -8.93 5.98 0.86
N SER A 381 -8.73 4.82 0.22
CA SER A 381 -7.40 4.26 0.01
C SER A 381 -6.75 4.86 -1.25
N HIS A 382 -5.50 5.29 -1.09
CA HIS A 382 -4.71 5.93 -2.13
C HIS A 382 -3.47 5.12 -2.41
N VAL A 383 -3.05 5.20 -3.67
CA VAL A 383 -1.74 4.73 -4.10
C VAL A 383 -1.11 5.80 -4.96
N CYS A 384 0.13 6.15 -4.65
CA CYS A 384 0.92 7.04 -5.48
C CYS A 384 2.35 6.54 -5.66
N TRP A 385 2.96 6.91 -6.78
CA TRP A 385 4.37 6.66 -7.06
C TRP A 385 5.17 7.90 -6.66
N LEU A 386 6.27 7.67 -5.94
CA LEU A 386 7.20 8.73 -5.56
C LEU A 386 8.37 8.74 -6.55
N GLU A 387 9.16 9.81 -6.51
CA GLU A 387 10.42 9.84 -7.23
C GLU A 387 11.31 8.65 -6.84
N PRO A 388 11.89 7.92 -7.81
CA PRO A 388 12.73 6.78 -7.51
C PRO A 388 13.96 7.16 -6.69
N LEU A 389 14.23 6.41 -5.62
CA LEU A 389 15.41 6.62 -4.78
C LEU A 389 16.68 6.24 -5.55
N GLN A 390 17.54 7.22 -5.78
CA GLN A 390 18.85 6.99 -6.38
C GLN A 390 19.85 6.54 -5.31
N VAL A 391 20.19 5.25 -5.36
CA VAL A 391 21.21 4.64 -4.50
C VAL A 391 22.57 4.77 -5.20
N ARG A 392 23.47 5.53 -4.58
CA ARG A 392 24.82 5.78 -5.09
C ARG A 392 25.79 4.73 -4.58
N PHE A 393 27.00 4.69 -5.14
CA PHE A 393 27.99 3.69 -4.74
C PHE A 393 28.43 3.87 -3.28
N GLU A 394 28.66 5.11 -2.86
CA GLU A 394 29.05 5.47 -1.50
C GLU A 394 28.01 5.07 -0.44
N ASP A 395 26.73 4.92 -0.83
CA ASP A 395 25.65 4.50 0.06
C ASP A 395 25.73 3.01 0.39
N LEU A 396 26.47 2.24 -0.41
CA LEU A 396 26.62 0.79 -0.26
C LEU A 396 27.80 0.44 0.64
N LEU A 397 28.60 1.42 1.03
CA LEU A 397 29.82 1.23 1.80
C LEU A 397 29.51 1.35 3.29
N LEU A 398 30.01 0.40 4.06
CA LEU A 398 30.01 0.45 5.51
C LEU A 398 31.44 0.66 6.01
N PRO A 399 31.64 1.34 7.16
CA PRO A 399 32.93 1.35 7.83
C PRO A 399 33.33 -0.06 8.28
N LEU A 400 34.62 -0.25 8.59
CA LEU A 400 35.06 -1.50 9.20
C LEU A 400 34.27 -1.77 10.50
N PRO A 401 33.60 -2.94 10.62
CA PRO A 401 32.78 -3.24 11.77
C PRO A 401 33.60 -3.33 13.06
N ASN A 402 33.01 -2.87 14.16
CA ASN A 402 33.57 -3.06 15.50
C ASN A 402 33.00 -4.32 16.15
N LEU A 403 33.85 -5.03 16.89
CA LEU A 403 33.51 -6.23 17.66
C LEU A 403 33.12 -5.90 19.12
N GLU A 404 32.44 -4.78 19.33
CA GLU A 404 32.08 -4.25 20.66
C GLU A 404 31.08 -5.15 21.42
N SER A 405 30.34 -6.02 20.74
CA SER A 405 29.40 -6.96 21.37
C SER A 405 30.05 -8.21 21.99
N VAL A 406 31.35 -8.47 21.73
CA VAL A 406 32.00 -9.77 22.05
C VAL A 406 33.25 -9.63 22.93
N SER A 407 33.84 -8.44 23.07
CA SER A 407 35.08 -8.27 23.83
C SER A 407 34.83 -7.94 25.31
N VAL A 408 34.82 -8.99 26.14
CA VAL A 408 34.82 -8.90 27.62
C VAL A 408 36.23 -8.55 28.18
N GLU A 409 37.24 -8.44 27.32
CA GLU A 409 38.64 -8.21 27.74
C GLU A 409 39.17 -6.83 27.29
N ALA A 410 39.21 -5.92 28.27
CA ALA A 410 40.13 -4.78 28.48
C ALA A 410 40.38 -3.71 27.37
N ASP A 411 40.03 -2.47 27.72
CA ASP A 411 40.75 -1.18 27.53
C ASP A 411 41.18 -0.69 26.13
N LEU A 412 40.88 -1.38 25.03
CA LEU A 412 41.20 -0.87 23.68
C LEU A 412 40.09 0.04 23.14
N SER A 413 40.44 1.26 22.74
CA SER A 413 39.53 2.13 21.99
C SER A 413 39.13 1.49 20.66
N SER A 414 37.89 1.72 20.23
CA SER A 414 37.36 1.24 18.94
C SER A 414 38.29 1.54 17.77
N ASP A 415 38.89 2.73 17.75
CA ASP A 415 39.76 3.17 16.66
C ASP A 415 41.07 2.38 16.62
N THR A 416 41.61 2.04 17.80
CA THR A 416 42.82 1.20 17.90
C THR A 416 42.55 -0.22 17.39
N TYR A 417 41.37 -0.77 17.68
CA TYR A 417 40.97 -2.08 17.16
C TYR A 417 40.82 -2.05 15.62
N ARG A 418 40.09 -1.08 15.08
CA ARG A 418 39.94 -0.91 13.62
C ARG A 418 41.30 -0.75 12.94
N ALA A 419 42.23 0.00 13.53
CA ALA A 419 43.57 0.19 12.98
C ALA A 419 44.38 -1.11 12.90
N ARG A 420 44.33 -1.94 13.95
CA ARG A 420 44.97 -3.27 13.95
C ARG A 420 44.38 -4.19 12.88
N ILE A 421 43.05 -4.24 12.77
CA ILE A 421 42.37 -5.02 11.74
C ILE A 421 42.74 -4.52 10.34
N TRP A 422 42.73 -3.20 10.12
CA TRP A 422 43.12 -2.59 8.85
C TRP A 422 44.54 -2.99 8.46
N HIS A 423 45.53 -2.88 9.36
CA HIS A 423 46.91 -3.27 9.08
C HIS A 423 47.05 -4.76 8.76
N SER A 424 46.35 -5.60 9.52
CA SER A 424 46.34 -7.06 9.30
C SER A 424 45.75 -7.43 7.94
N LEU A 425 44.65 -6.79 7.56
CA LEU A 425 44.03 -6.95 6.25
C LEU A 425 44.95 -6.45 5.14
N TRP A 426 45.58 -5.28 5.31
CA TRP A 426 46.48 -4.70 4.33
C TRP A 426 47.66 -5.63 4.02
N GLU A 427 48.34 -6.16 5.04
CA GLU A 427 49.47 -7.07 4.84
C GLU A 427 49.04 -8.39 4.17
N ARG A 428 47.92 -8.96 4.62
CA ARG A 428 47.39 -10.21 4.06
C ARG A 428 46.98 -10.04 2.60
N LEU A 429 46.25 -8.99 2.28
CA LEU A 429 45.75 -8.74 0.92
C LEU A 429 46.87 -8.29 -0.01
N SER A 430 47.83 -7.49 0.45
CA SER A 430 48.99 -7.10 -0.37
C SER A 430 49.83 -8.30 -0.79
N SER A 431 49.77 -9.38 -0.03
CA SER A 431 50.47 -10.64 -0.30
C SER A 431 49.61 -11.64 -1.10
N SER A 432 48.32 -11.34 -1.30
CA SER A 432 47.37 -12.23 -1.99
C SER A 432 47.39 -11.99 -3.50
N PRO A 433 47.43 -13.05 -4.33
CA PRO A 433 47.34 -12.91 -5.79
C PRO A 433 45.94 -12.50 -6.28
N GLU A 434 44.92 -12.63 -5.44
CA GLU A 434 43.51 -12.31 -5.78
C GLU A 434 43.18 -10.84 -5.52
N ALA A 435 43.96 -10.16 -4.68
CA ALA A 435 43.76 -8.76 -4.37
C ALA A 435 44.47 -7.85 -5.38
N HIS A 436 43.88 -6.69 -5.61
CA HIS A 436 44.34 -5.77 -6.64
C HIS A 436 44.75 -4.45 -6.01
N MET A 437 46.00 -4.08 -6.22
CA MET A 437 46.56 -2.82 -5.77
C MET A 437 46.55 -1.79 -6.91
N SER A 438 46.06 -0.60 -6.63
CA SER A 438 46.04 0.52 -7.57
C SER A 438 46.50 1.79 -6.87
N THR A 439 47.15 2.68 -7.60
CA THR A 439 47.53 4.01 -7.09
C THR A 439 46.91 5.07 -7.96
N LEU A 440 46.24 6.03 -7.31
CA LEU A 440 45.51 7.10 -7.96
C LEU A 440 46.07 8.44 -7.46
N ARG A 441 46.36 9.35 -8.39
CA ARG A 441 46.65 10.74 -8.05
C ARG A 441 45.33 11.49 -7.90
N LEU A 442 45.17 12.19 -6.78
CA LEU A 442 43.96 12.97 -6.47
C LEU A 442 44.22 14.47 -6.63
N GLY A 443 43.29 15.13 -7.33
CA GLY A 443 43.23 16.59 -7.43
C GLY A 443 44.43 17.30 -8.07
N PRO A 444 44.43 18.65 -8.02
CA PRO A 444 45.54 19.47 -8.48
C PRO A 444 46.80 19.27 -7.62
N SER A 445 47.94 19.67 -8.18
CA SER A 445 49.24 19.61 -7.52
C SER A 445 49.86 21.02 -7.51
N PRO A 446 50.18 21.60 -6.34
CA PRO A 446 50.02 21.05 -4.99
C PRO A 446 48.55 20.94 -4.53
N PRO A 447 48.22 19.99 -3.61
CA PRO A 447 46.88 19.90 -3.04
C PRO A 447 46.58 21.16 -2.21
N SER A 448 45.39 21.72 -2.37
CA SER A 448 44.93 22.82 -1.51
C SER A 448 44.50 22.28 -0.14
N GLN A 449 44.58 23.12 0.90
CA GLN A 449 44.06 22.77 2.22
C GLN A 449 42.56 22.44 2.17
N GLN A 450 41.80 23.12 1.29
CA GLN A 450 40.38 22.88 1.08
C GLN A 450 40.11 21.49 0.49
N LEU A 451 40.89 21.05 -0.50
CA LEU A 451 40.78 19.70 -1.06
C LEU A 451 41.04 18.63 0.01
N TRP A 452 42.04 18.86 0.86
CA TRP A 452 42.34 17.95 1.96
C TRP A 452 41.15 17.84 2.92
N LEU A 453 40.58 18.97 3.38
CA LEU A 453 39.40 19.00 4.25
C LEU A 453 38.18 18.30 3.62
N GLN A 454 37.92 18.52 2.33
CA GLN A 454 36.83 17.84 1.60
C GLN A 454 37.00 16.32 1.58
N LEU A 455 38.23 15.84 1.36
CA LEU A 455 38.54 14.41 1.43
C LEU A 455 38.37 13.86 2.84
N CYS A 456 38.77 14.62 3.86
CA CYS A 456 38.52 14.26 5.27
C CYS A 456 37.02 14.09 5.51
N GLU A 457 36.22 15.10 5.19
CA GLU A 457 34.78 15.12 5.44
C GLU A 457 34.08 13.97 4.71
N GLY A 458 34.40 13.74 3.44
CA GLY A 458 33.81 12.66 2.65
C GLY A 458 34.22 11.25 3.09
N LEU A 459 35.43 11.10 3.64
CA LEU A 459 35.95 9.82 4.12
C LEU A 459 35.69 9.59 5.62
N ALA A 460 35.26 10.61 6.36
CA ALA A 460 35.15 10.61 7.82
C ALA A 460 34.51 9.36 8.42
N PRO A 461 33.39 8.83 7.89
CA PRO A 461 32.77 7.63 8.45
C PRO A 461 33.67 6.40 8.38
N PHE A 462 34.59 6.36 7.41
CA PHE A 462 35.42 5.21 7.06
C PHE A 462 36.85 5.33 7.58
N VAL A 463 37.21 6.44 8.23
CA VAL A 463 38.55 6.67 8.73
C VAL A 463 38.83 5.71 9.87
N VAL A 464 39.97 5.04 9.75
CA VAL A 464 40.50 4.12 10.75
C VAL A 464 41.63 4.77 11.53
N HIS A 465 42.43 5.59 10.84
CA HIS A 465 43.55 6.29 11.43
C HIS A 465 43.81 7.60 10.69
N TRP A 466 44.13 8.65 11.44
CA TRP A 466 44.35 9.99 10.93
C TRP A 466 45.67 10.58 11.40
N GLN A 467 46.45 11.16 10.48
CA GLN A 467 47.67 11.90 10.77
C GLN A 467 47.78 13.16 9.90
N SER A 468 48.64 14.10 10.32
CA SER A 468 48.83 15.41 9.67
C SER A 468 49.23 15.36 8.18
N ARG A 469 49.69 14.21 7.67
CA ARG A 469 50.08 14.01 6.25
C ARG A 469 49.54 12.73 5.63
N GLY A 470 48.64 12.03 6.31
CA GLY A 470 48.09 10.79 5.79
C GLY A 470 46.84 10.31 6.52
N LEU A 471 46.04 9.52 5.82
CA LEU A 471 44.80 8.93 6.32
C LEU A 471 44.74 7.47 5.91
N LEU A 472 44.28 6.62 6.81
CA LEU A 472 43.92 5.24 6.55
C LEU A 472 42.40 5.12 6.64
N ALA A 473 41.78 4.54 5.61
CA ALA A 473 40.36 4.26 5.60
C ALA A 473 40.08 2.82 5.15
N GLY A 474 39.01 2.24 5.69
CA GLY A 474 38.56 0.90 5.35
C GLY A 474 37.06 0.89 5.07
N PHE A 475 36.69 0.34 3.92
CA PHE A 475 35.31 0.14 3.52
C PHE A 475 35.00 -1.35 3.46
N VAL A 476 33.79 -1.70 3.87
CA VAL A 476 33.17 -2.99 3.58
C VAL A 476 32.09 -2.74 2.54
N ALA A 477 32.16 -3.47 1.43
CA ALA A 477 31.17 -3.47 0.37
C ALA A 477 30.30 -4.74 0.45
N PRO A 478 29.15 -4.78 -0.25
CA PRO A 478 28.27 -5.93 -0.31
C PRO A 478 29.03 -7.23 -0.60
N LYS A 479 28.56 -8.34 0.00
CA LYS A 479 29.26 -9.63 0.08
C LYS A 479 30.55 -9.62 0.92
N LYS A 480 30.64 -8.68 1.89
CA LYS A 480 31.72 -8.61 2.88
C LYS A 480 33.10 -8.36 2.24
N ILE A 481 33.12 -7.65 1.11
CA ILE A 481 34.33 -7.37 0.33
C ILE A 481 35.03 -6.15 0.93
N HIS A 482 36.31 -6.28 1.24
CA HIS A 482 37.12 -5.22 1.82
C HIS A 482 37.74 -4.34 0.73
N ILE A 483 37.71 -3.04 1.00
CA ILE A 483 38.38 -2.02 0.22
C ILE A 483 39.22 -1.23 1.21
N LEU A 484 40.53 -1.22 1.03
CA LEU A 484 41.44 -0.48 1.91
C LEU A 484 42.06 0.67 1.15
N LEU A 485 42.12 1.83 1.81
CA LEU A 485 42.65 3.07 1.26
C LEU A 485 43.73 3.63 2.17
N THR A 486 44.85 3.98 1.57
CA THR A 486 45.85 4.88 2.15
C THR A 486 45.86 6.17 1.36
N LEU A 487 45.84 7.29 2.05
CA LEU A 487 45.93 8.61 1.47
C LEU A 487 47.20 9.25 2.01
N GLU A 488 48.14 9.62 1.14
CA GLU A 488 49.44 10.17 1.55
C GLU A 488 49.88 11.31 0.64
N SER A 489 50.55 12.32 1.20
CA SER A 489 51.24 13.34 0.41
C SER A 489 52.61 12.83 -0.05
N ARG A 490 52.77 12.57 -1.35
CA ARG A 490 54.04 12.20 -1.98
C ARG A 490 54.58 13.36 -2.82
N GLY A 491 55.51 14.12 -2.24
CA GLY A 491 56.02 15.35 -2.86
C GLY A 491 54.90 16.38 -3.02
N PRO A 492 54.68 16.95 -4.22
CA PRO A 492 53.60 17.90 -4.46
C PRO A 492 52.27 17.21 -4.80
N HIS A 493 52.17 15.87 -4.75
CA HIS A 493 51.00 15.12 -5.16
C HIS A 493 50.31 14.47 -3.96
N LEU A 494 48.99 14.48 -3.99
CA LEU A 494 48.18 13.65 -3.11
C LEU A 494 47.91 12.31 -3.79
N VAL A 495 48.29 11.21 -3.15
CA VAL A 495 48.20 9.87 -3.71
C VAL A 495 47.31 9.00 -2.83
N ALA A 496 46.32 8.38 -3.46
CA ALA A 496 45.49 7.33 -2.88
C ALA A 496 46.01 5.98 -3.35
N SER A 497 46.47 5.12 -2.42
CA SER A 497 46.75 3.71 -2.72
C SER A 497 45.56 2.88 -2.28
N LEU A 498 44.97 2.19 -3.23
CA LEU A 498 43.80 1.33 -3.08
C LEU A 498 44.21 -0.13 -3.10
N LEU A 499 43.64 -0.91 -2.20
CA LEU A 499 43.73 -2.36 -2.21
C LEU A 499 42.32 -2.93 -2.16
N VAL A 500 41.95 -3.71 -3.17
CA VAL A 500 40.58 -4.18 -3.39
C VAL A 500 40.58 -5.68 -3.63
N GLU A 501 39.71 -6.42 -2.93
CA GLU A 501 39.56 -7.87 -3.12
C GLU A 501 38.88 -8.22 -4.47
N ASP A 502 38.07 -7.32 -5.03
CA ASP A 502 37.40 -7.50 -6.33
C ASP A 502 37.71 -6.35 -7.30
N LEU A 503 38.31 -6.68 -8.45
CA LEU A 503 38.59 -5.73 -9.54
C LEU A 503 37.35 -4.97 -10.03
N SER A 504 36.17 -5.59 -9.97
CA SER A 504 34.94 -4.99 -10.47
C SER A 504 34.58 -3.69 -9.73
N LEU A 505 35.06 -3.54 -8.50
CA LEU A 505 34.83 -2.37 -7.65
C LEU A 505 35.81 -1.23 -7.92
N LEU A 506 37.01 -1.53 -8.46
CA LEU A 506 38.07 -0.55 -8.60
C LEU A 506 37.63 0.71 -9.39
N PRO A 507 36.94 0.61 -10.55
CA PRO A 507 36.48 1.80 -11.26
C PRO A 507 35.49 2.65 -10.45
N ARG A 508 34.65 2.01 -9.63
CA ARG A 508 33.64 2.70 -8.80
C ARG A 508 34.27 3.42 -7.62
N VAL A 509 35.23 2.79 -6.97
CA VAL A 509 36.00 3.41 -5.88
C VAL A 509 36.81 4.60 -6.42
N GLN A 510 37.44 4.44 -7.58
CA GLN A 510 38.16 5.55 -8.23
C GLN A 510 37.22 6.71 -8.56
N ALA A 511 36.05 6.43 -9.14
CA ALA A 511 35.05 7.45 -9.44
C ALA A 511 34.54 8.15 -8.17
N PHE A 512 34.30 7.41 -7.09
CA PHE A 512 33.93 7.98 -5.79
C PHE A 512 35.01 8.92 -5.25
N LEU A 513 36.28 8.49 -5.19
CA LEU A 513 37.37 9.34 -4.72
C LEU A 513 37.58 10.58 -5.60
N GLN A 514 37.40 10.44 -6.91
CA GLN A 514 37.44 11.57 -7.84
C GLN A 514 36.28 12.54 -7.59
N SER A 515 35.08 12.04 -7.29
CA SER A 515 33.91 12.90 -6.99
C SER A 515 34.15 13.77 -5.75
N LEU A 516 34.88 13.26 -4.75
CA LEU A 516 35.29 14.04 -3.57
C LEU A 516 36.29 15.16 -3.93
N CYS A 517 36.93 15.10 -5.09
CA CYS A 517 37.89 16.09 -5.57
C CYS A 517 37.28 17.12 -6.52
N ILE A 518 36.04 16.92 -6.98
CA ILE A 518 35.37 17.75 -7.99
C ILE A 518 34.26 18.53 -7.30
N LEU A 519 34.59 19.67 -6.70
CA LEU A 519 33.69 20.77 -6.33
C LEU A 519 34.57 21.96 -5.92
N SER A 520 34.78 22.88 -6.87
CA SER A 520 35.23 24.25 -6.65
C SER A 520 34.16 25.21 -7.13
#